data_AF-A0A8T3R1D0-F1
#
_entry.id   AF-A0A8T3R1D0-F1
#
_cell.length_a   1.000
_cell.length_b   1.000
_cell.length_c   1.000
_cell.angle_alpha   90.00
_cell.angle_beta   90.00
_cell.angle_gamma   90.00
#
_symmetry.space_group_name_H-M   'P 1'
#
loop_
_entity.id
_entity.type
_entity.pdbx_description
1 polymer ?
#
loop_
_entity_poly.entity_id
_entity_poly.type
_entity_poly.pdbx_seq_one_letter_code
_entity_poly.pdbx_strand_id
1 'polypeptide(L)'
;MQLFLVAFEQPIPFGISTVIVIAMIAIMLRAAMTAEGGATWVRKITNPNAKFLFTFLFIGWAVVFGIGLQLVPHTGANSPYGGIGLIAMFSGFFIMMGFLWSVIGE
;
A
#
# COMPACT_ATOMS: atom_id res chain seq x y z
N MET A 1 -16.55 -24.85 18.55
CA MET A 1 -17.91 -24.90 19.17
C MET A 1 -18.23 -23.69 20.03
N GLN A 2 -17.29 -23.12 20.80
CA GLN A 2 -17.56 -21.92 21.61
C GLN A 2 -18.11 -20.72 20.82
N LEU A 3 -17.58 -20.42 19.63
CA LEU A 3 -18.04 -19.28 18.81
C LEU A 3 -19.53 -19.33 18.43
N PHE A 4 -20.11 -20.53 18.30
CA PHE A 4 -21.53 -20.68 17.99
C PHE A 4 -22.43 -20.49 19.22
N LEU A 5 -21.92 -20.76 20.42
CA LEU A 5 -22.66 -20.59 21.67
C LEU A 5 -22.66 -19.15 22.17
N VAL A 6 -21.67 -18.33 21.78
CA VAL A 6 -21.60 -16.89 22.11
C VAL A 6 -22.86 -16.13 21.66
N ALA A 7 -23.45 -16.49 20.52
CA ALA A 7 -24.68 -15.89 20.03
C ALA A 7 -25.89 -16.13 20.97
N PHE A 8 -25.87 -17.22 21.75
CA PHE A 8 -26.93 -17.60 22.68
C PHE A 8 -26.61 -17.21 24.14
N GLU A 9 -25.32 -17.24 24.53
CA GLU A 9 -24.86 -16.88 25.87
C GLU A 9 -24.76 -15.36 26.08
N GLN A 10 -24.43 -14.60 25.03
CA GLN A 10 -24.24 -13.14 25.08
C GLN A 10 -24.90 -12.46 23.87
N PRO A 11 -26.24 -12.52 23.76
CA PRO A 11 -26.97 -12.09 22.56
C PRO A 11 -26.84 -10.58 22.29
N ILE A 12 -26.74 -9.75 23.33
CA ILE A 12 -26.60 -8.29 23.18
C ILE A 12 -25.20 -7.93 22.64
N PRO A 13 -24.08 -8.35 23.27
CA PRO A 13 -22.74 -8.13 22.71
C PRO A 13 -22.56 -8.69 21.29
N PHE A 14 -23.13 -9.88 21.03
CA PHE A 14 -23.08 -10.50 19.71
C PHE A 14 -23.86 -9.72 18.65
N GLY A 15 -25.06 -9.21 19.00
CA GLY A 15 -25.85 -8.37 18.10
C GLY A 15 -25.11 -7.07 17.74
N ILE A 16 -24.52 -6.40 18.72
CA ILE A 16 -23.77 -5.15 18.50
C ILE A 16 -22.55 -5.39 17.60
N SER A 17 -21.75 -6.42 17.88
CA SER A 17 -20.57 -6.73 17.06
C SER A 17 -20.95 -7.11 15.63
N THR A 18 -22.04 -7.85 15.45
CA THR A 18 -22.58 -8.20 14.12
C THR A 18 -22.97 -6.96 13.34
N VAL A 19 -23.69 -6.02 13.95
CA VAL A 19 -24.07 -4.75 13.29
C VAL A 19 -22.85 -3.93 12.90
N ILE A 20 -21.85 -3.83 13.78
CA ILE A 20 -20.60 -3.10 13.49
C ILE A 20 -19.87 -3.73 12.31
N VAL A 21 -19.73 -5.06 12.29
CA VAL A 21 -19.06 -5.77 11.19
C VAL A 21 -19.82 -5.59 9.88
N ILE A 22 -21.15 -5.68 9.89
CA ILE A 22 -21.98 -5.42 8.70
C ILE A 22 -21.77 -3.98 8.20
N ALA A 23 -21.75 -3.00 9.10
CA ALA A 23 -21.51 -1.60 8.75
C ALA A 23 -20.11 -1.40 8.16
N MET A 24 -19.08 -2.01 8.74
CA MET A 24 -17.72 -1.97 8.21
C MET A 24 -17.63 -2.57 6.82
N ILE A 25 -18.23 -3.75 6.61
CA ILE A 25 -18.27 -4.41 5.29
C ILE A 25 -19.02 -3.51 4.29
N ALA A 26 -20.16 -2.93 4.67
CA ALA A 26 -20.93 -2.05 3.80
C ALA A 26 -20.13 -0.81 3.39
N ILE A 27 -19.39 -0.19 4.30
CA ILE A 27 -18.51 0.95 4.01
C ILE A 27 -17.37 0.54 3.06
N MET A 28 -16.70 -0.59 3.35
CA MET A 28 -15.60 -1.10 2.53
C MET A 28 -16.06 -1.45 1.11
N LEU A 29 -17.19 -2.12 0.97
CA LEU A 29 -17.77 -2.45 -0.33
C LEU A 29 -18.17 -1.18 -1.09
N ARG A 30 -18.80 -0.21 -0.41
CA ARG A 30 -19.16 1.07 -1.03
C ARG A 30 -17.92 1.81 -1.51
N ALA A 31 -16.88 1.89 -0.69
CA ALA A 31 -15.61 2.52 -1.03
C ALA A 31 -14.93 1.83 -2.22
N ALA A 32 -14.93 0.48 -2.26
CA ALA A 32 -14.40 -0.29 -3.38
C ALA A 32 -15.17 -0.02 -4.68
N MET A 33 -16.50 0.11 -4.63
CA MET A 33 -17.32 0.46 -5.79
C MET A 33 -17.18 1.93 -6.21
N THR A 34 -16.76 2.84 -5.32
CA THR A 34 -16.54 4.25 -5.66
C THR A 34 -15.21 4.50 -6.37
N ALA A 35 -14.43 3.45 -6.64
CA ALA A 35 -13.21 3.52 -7.44
C ALA A 35 -13.51 3.68 -8.95
N GLU A 36 -14.77 3.67 -9.37
CA GLU A 36 -15.15 3.85 -10.78
C GLU A 36 -15.12 5.33 -11.17
N GLY A 37 -13.99 5.73 -11.77
CA GLY A 37 -13.85 6.99 -12.50
C GLY A 37 -12.67 7.79 -12.00
N GLY A 38 -11.46 7.42 -12.42
CA GLY A 38 -10.32 8.32 -12.31
C GLY A 38 -10.70 9.66 -12.93
N ALA A 39 -10.73 10.72 -12.10
CA ALA A 39 -11.03 12.06 -12.56
C ALA A 39 -10.24 12.35 -13.84
N THR A 40 -10.76 13.15 -14.78
CA THR A 40 -10.09 13.46 -16.06
C THR A 40 -8.64 13.94 -15.90
N TRP A 41 -8.28 14.44 -14.71
CA TRP A 41 -6.92 14.76 -14.30
C TRP A 41 -6.03 13.54 -14.00
N VAL A 42 -6.56 12.49 -13.37
CA VAL A 42 -5.88 11.20 -13.17
C VAL A 42 -5.47 10.62 -14.53
N ARG A 43 -6.36 10.65 -15.52
CA ARG A 43 -6.07 10.16 -16.88
C ARG A 43 -4.96 10.97 -17.61
N LYS A 44 -4.72 12.22 -17.19
CA LYS A 44 -3.58 13.02 -17.67
C LYS A 44 -2.26 12.64 -16.98
N ILE A 45 -2.32 12.09 -15.77
CA ILE A 45 -1.18 11.64 -14.98
C ILE A 45 -0.84 10.16 -15.29
N THR A 46 -1.85 9.30 -15.47
CA THR A 46 -1.71 7.88 -15.82
C THR A 46 -1.69 7.69 -17.35
N ASN A 47 -0.81 8.42 -18.03
CA ASN A 47 -0.53 8.25 -19.46
C ASN A 47 0.55 7.16 -19.64
N PRO A 48 0.62 6.41 -20.76
CA PRO A 48 1.75 5.53 -21.11
C PRO A 48 3.15 6.07 -20.76
N ASN A 49 3.37 7.38 -20.88
CA ASN A 49 4.63 8.03 -20.48
C ASN A 49 4.95 7.88 -18.98
N ALA A 50 3.94 7.88 -18.10
CA ALA A 50 4.11 7.67 -16.67
C ALA A 50 4.50 6.23 -16.36
N LYS A 51 3.99 5.25 -17.11
CA LYS A 51 4.39 3.85 -16.99
C LYS A 51 5.88 3.68 -17.26
N PHE A 52 6.38 4.28 -18.35
CA PHE A 52 7.80 4.29 -18.64
C PHE A 52 8.61 5.02 -17.56
N LEU A 53 8.17 6.21 -17.15
CA LEU A 53 8.83 6.99 -16.09
C LEU A 53 9.00 6.17 -14.81
N PHE A 54 7.92 5.60 -14.27
CA PHE A 54 7.96 4.84 -13.03
C PHE A 54 8.70 3.51 -13.18
N THR A 55 8.64 2.87 -14.35
CA THR A 55 9.46 1.67 -14.63
C THR A 55 10.96 2.01 -14.58
N PHE A 56 11.38 3.09 -15.23
CA PHE A 56 12.78 3.51 -15.21
C PHE A 56 13.23 3.97 -13.83
N LEU A 57 12.37 4.69 -13.09
CA LEU A 57 12.64 5.07 -11.71
C LEU A 57 12.77 3.84 -10.80
N PHE A 58 11.95 2.81 -10.99
CA PHE A 58 12.04 1.57 -10.23
C PHE A 58 13.35 0.83 -10.49
N ILE A 59 13.73 0.67 -11.77
CA ILE A 59 14.99 0.05 -12.15
C ILE A 59 16.17 0.85 -11.60
N GLY A 60 16.17 2.17 -11.78
CA GLY A 60 17.23 3.05 -11.27
C GLY A 60 17.35 3.00 -9.75
N TRP A 61 16.22 3.05 -9.04
CA TRP A 61 16.17 2.88 -7.59
C TRP A 61 16.73 1.53 -7.15
N ALA A 62 16.33 0.43 -7.81
CA ALA A 62 16.78 -0.91 -7.48
C ALA A 62 18.28 -1.08 -7.70
N VAL A 63 18.85 -0.48 -8.75
CA VAL A 63 20.30 -0.48 -8.99
C VAL A 63 21.02 0.35 -7.93
N VAL A 64 20.56 1.59 -7.68
CA VAL A 64 21.22 2.53 -6.77
C VAL A 64 21.19 2.05 -5.33
N PHE A 65 20.04 1.60 -4.82
CA PHE A 65 19.93 1.14 -3.44
C PHE A 65 20.25 -0.35 -3.28
N GLY A 66 19.96 -1.19 -4.27
CA GLY A 66 20.31 -2.61 -4.21
C GLY A 66 21.82 -2.86 -4.21
N ILE A 67 22.59 -2.07 -4.95
CA ILE A 67 24.06 -2.13 -4.94
C ILE A 67 24.63 -1.15 -3.91
N GLY A 68 24.13 0.09 -3.86
CA GLY A 68 24.69 1.13 -3.01
C GLY A 68 24.56 0.85 -1.51
N LEU A 69 23.48 0.21 -1.05
CA LEU A 69 23.36 -0.16 0.37
C LEU A 69 24.37 -1.25 0.78
N GLN A 70 24.81 -2.10 -0.14
CA GLN A 70 25.84 -3.10 0.15
C GLN A 70 27.21 -2.46 0.45
N LEU A 71 27.45 -1.25 -0.07
CA LEU A 71 28.69 -0.50 0.13
C LEU A 71 28.69 0.30 1.44
N VAL A 72 27.55 0.44 2.12
CA VAL A 72 27.44 1.19 3.38
C VAL A 72 27.78 0.27 4.55
N PRO A 73 28.74 0.63 5.43
CA PRO A 73 29.10 -0.18 6.60
C PRO A 73 27.88 -0.50 7.48
N HIS A 74 27.65 -1.79 7.75
CA HIS A 74 26.45 -2.33 8.39
C HIS A 74 26.72 -2.80 9.84
N THR A 75 27.95 -2.66 10.33
CA THR A 75 28.36 -3.05 11.67
C THR A 75 28.52 -1.82 12.56
N GLY A 76 27.62 -1.67 13.54
CA GLY A 76 27.71 -0.66 14.60
C GLY A 76 26.39 0.07 14.88
N ALA A 77 26.15 0.37 16.17
CA ALA A 77 24.94 1.05 16.66
C ALA A 77 24.76 2.49 16.12
N ASN A 78 25.81 3.07 15.52
CA ASN A 78 25.84 4.42 14.98
C ASN A 78 26.20 4.42 13.48
N SER A 79 25.72 3.42 12.73
CA SER A 79 25.96 3.32 11.29
C SER A 79 24.93 4.12 10.48
N PRO A 80 25.34 4.84 9.41
CA PRO A 80 24.42 5.54 8.51
C PRO A 80 23.44 4.62 7.75
N TYR A 81 23.66 3.30 7.81
CA TYR A 81 22.89 2.28 7.10
C TYR A 81 21.39 2.37 7.39
N GLY A 82 21.01 2.58 8.66
CA GLY A 82 19.59 2.65 9.05
C GLY A 82 18.84 3.83 8.41
N GLY A 83 19.46 5.02 8.39
CA GLY A 83 18.87 6.22 7.80
C GLY A 83 18.77 6.14 6.28
N ILE A 84 19.84 5.66 5.63
CA ILE A 84 19.86 5.49 4.16
C ILE A 84 18.88 4.38 3.74
N GLY A 85 18.79 3.30 4.52
CA GLY A 85 17.81 2.23 4.31
C GLY A 85 16.37 2.71 4.43
N LEU A 86 16.06 3.60 5.37
CA LEU A 86 14.73 4.19 5.52
C LEU A 86 14.36 5.08 4.33
N ILE A 87 15.31 5.88 3.82
CA ILE A 87 15.12 6.66 2.58
C ILE A 87 14.89 5.72 1.39
N ALA A 88 15.67 4.64 1.29
CA ALA A 88 15.51 3.64 0.24
C ALA A 88 14.11 3.00 0.30
N MET A 89 13.64 2.65 1.49
CA MET A 89 12.34 2.00 1.67
C MET A 89 11.18 2.93 1.31
N PHE A 90 11.21 4.19 1.79
CA PHE A 90 10.15 5.15 1.47
C PHE A 90 10.16 5.55 -0.01
N SER A 91 11.33 5.83 -0.59
CA SER A 91 11.43 6.15 -2.02
C SER A 91 10.95 4.98 -2.89
N GLY A 92 11.33 3.74 -2.56
CA GLY A 92 10.88 2.54 -3.26
C GLY A 92 9.38 2.34 -3.17
N PHE A 93 8.79 2.54 -1.99
CA PHE A 93 7.33 2.47 -1.79
C PHE A 93 6.58 3.47 -2.68
N PHE A 94 7.03 4.74 -2.72
CA PHE A 94 6.40 5.76 -3.56
C PHE A 94 6.55 5.47 -5.05
N ILE A 95 7.72 4.99 -5.49
CA ILE A 95 7.95 4.61 -6.88
C ILE A 95 7.05 3.44 -7.28
N MET A 96 6.92 2.42 -6.42
CA MET A 96 6.05 1.26 -6.67
C MET A 96 4.57 1.63 -6.67
N MET A 97 4.11 2.46 -5.73
CA MET A 97 2.74 2.96 -5.72
C MET A 97 2.45 3.80 -6.97
N GLY A 98 3.38 4.66 -7.39
CA GLY A 98 3.28 5.42 -8.63
C GLY A 98 3.22 4.53 -9.87
N PHE A 99 4.01 3.45 -9.92
CA PHE A 99 3.96 2.46 -10.98
C PHE A 99 2.60 1.75 -11.05
N LEU A 100 2.10 1.25 -9.91
CA LEU A 100 0.79 0.59 -9.83
C LEU A 100 -0.33 1.53 -10.31
N TRP A 101 -0.31 2.79 -9.87
CA TRP A 101 -1.27 3.80 -10.34
C TRP A 101 -1.16 4.05 -11.84
N SER A 102 0.05 4.08 -12.40
CA SER A 102 0.26 4.30 -13.83
C SER A 102 -0.29 3.17 -14.70
N VAL A 103 -0.42 1.95 -14.17
CA VAL A 103 -0.93 0.77 -14.90
C VAL A 103 -2.44 0.59 -14.70
N ILE A 104 -2.97 0.89 -13.52
CA ILE A 104 -4.41 0.71 -13.21
C ILE A 104 -5.27 1.76 -13.92
N GLY A 105 -4.70 2.92 -14.28
CA GLY A 105 -5.42 3.99 -14.98
C GLY A 105 -5.59 3.81 -16.50
N GLU A 106 -5.17 2.68 -17.07
CA GLU A 106 -5.38 2.30 -18.49
C GLU A 106 -6.75 1.65 -18.72
#